data_AF-A0AB39Q661-F1
#
_entry.id   AF-A0AB39Q661-F1
#
_cell.length_a   1.000
_cell.length_b   1.000
_cell.length_c   1.000
_cell.angle_alpha   90.00
_cell.angle_beta   90.00
_cell.angle_gamma   90.00
#
_symmetry.space_group_name_H-M   'P 1'
#
loop_
_entity.id
_entity.type
_entity.pdbx_description
1 polymer ?
#
loop_
_entity_poly.entity_id
_entity_poly.type
_entity_poly.pdbx_seq_one_letter_code
_entity_poly.pdbx_strand_id
1 'polypeptide(L)'
;MTPEDAAHTEKFLAKVRSPHAARALRRWAKRHEAVLYDANWTGRGFTEAQVLGARVQKGEEHVQGVIIKIVTKGDPDKEFTAHNKAYRESPDFAKRHLARIVEGLQLESGGSVTFQSVAGGDFREAKEIHEALPELLDPVGTCQHITSSLLTEWNTKSTSKPERIGNLLEQLLEDRLAPRGTLHLWAAAHEGLLTTPRRWISQGGQLWINPFALVGKGSLSERLDSVFVTRGKVHGDLHPGNLLLPARDHTIPFFLVDLARHSDSSPLAWDPVYLLLTTIAKSLSVMDRRTLDALQQWAVDPGRPQERSWSAPLRAIGVGTTRAGEAWALHGSNTASWRTQRLLCVVAVSLVLTGRDHLLEPWERAWFFWLAARAATQLVPFGPGPEEKPLDLPATLIPQNTVIHLDDHRGRETTGSVRSVELPSVVGVVDEVGAETQSASAATATVPNSVVRETTAGDSPWEAFLSELHTVRLDAPDAAVLAARTETLRLRLERALSTLGDGTPGGGSGSGREAAHLLGELRTTFEEAFQAGSTDTDVRAACRHAQLLRTWILGLSS
;
A
#
# COMPACT_ATOMS: atom_id res chain seq x y z
N MET A 1 28.62 -35.01 -24.84
CA MET A 1 27.60 -34.04 -25.31
C MET A 1 27.42 -34.20 -26.81
N THR A 2 26.21 -34.55 -27.24
CA THR A 2 25.86 -34.70 -28.67
C THR A 2 25.70 -33.32 -29.32
N PRO A 3 25.69 -33.22 -30.67
CA PRO A 3 25.35 -31.96 -31.35
C PRO A 3 23.96 -31.42 -30.99
N GLU A 4 23.00 -32.31 -30.70
CA GLU A 4 21.64 -31.96 -30.28
C GLU A 4 21.62 -31.34 -28.87
N ASP A 5 22.36 -31.92 -27.92
CA ASP A 5 22.51 -31.37 -26.56
C ASP A 5 23.13 -29.96 -26.59
N ALA A 6 24.13 -29.77 -27.46
CA ALA A 6 24.77 -28.47 -27.65
C ALA A 6 23.77 -27.43 -28.18
N ALA A 7 22.91 -27.82 -29.13
CA ALA A 7 21.88 -26.95 -29.68
C ALA A 7 20.83 -26.55 -28.63
N HIS A 8 20.42 -27.46 -27.74
CA HIS A 8 19.52 -27.12 -26.63
C HIS A 8 20.12 -26.06 -25.69
N THR A 9 21.38 -26.27 -25.31
CA THR A 9 22.09 -25.33 -24.44
C THR A 9 22.25 -23.95 -25.09
N GLU A 10 22.65 -23.90 -26.37
CA GLU A 10 22.79 -22.62 -27.08
C GLU A 10 21.44 -21.89 -27.24
N LYS A 11 20.35 -22.63 -27.48
CA LYS A 11 19.00 -22.05 -27.53
C LYS A 11 18.60 -21.44 -26.19
N PHE A 12 18.92 -22.09 -25.07
CA PHE A 12 18.70 -21.51 -23.74
C PHE A 12 19.55 -20.25 -23.52
N LEU A 13 20.85 -20.32 -23.84
CA LEU A 13 21.79 -19.22 -23.66
C LEU A 13 21.43 -17.98 -24.49
N ALA A 14 20.78 -18.15 -25.65
CA ALA A 14 20.28 -17.04 -26.46
C ALA A 14 19.24 -16.16 -25.74
N LYS A 15 18.58 -16.68 -24.69
CA LYS A 15 17.67 -15.91 -23.84
C LYS A 15 18.37 -15.11 -22.75
N VAL A 16 19.64 -15.41 -22.44
CA VAL A 16 20.39 -14.74 -21.37
C VAL A 16 20.82 -13.35 -21.86
N ARG A 17 20.33 -12.30 -21.18
CA ARG A 17 20.54 -10.89 -21.57
C ARG A 17 22.00 -10.47 -21.46
N SER A 18 22.73 -11.00 -20.46
CA SER A 18 24.13 -10.65 -20.21
C SER A 18 25.09 -11.57 -20.97
N PRO A 19 25.93 -11.03 -21.88
CA PRO A 19 26.95 -11.83 -22.55
C PRO A 19 27.96 -12.48 -21.59
N HIS A 20 28.28 -11.81 -20.48
CA HIS A 20 29.16 -12.37 -19.44
C HIS A 20 28.51 -13.56 -18.74
N ALA A 21 27.22 -13.44 -18.38
CA ALA A 21 26.48 -14.54 -17.76
C ALA A 21 26.30 -15.72 -18.73
N ALA A 22 25.98 -15.46 -20.00
CA ALA A 22 25.87 -16.49 -21.03
C ALA A 22 27.19 -17.25 -21.22
N ARG A 23 28.33 -16.55 -21.24
CA ARG A 23 29.67 -17.18 -21.29
C ARG A 23 29.96 -18.01 -20.03
N ALA A 24 29.62 -17.50 -18.85
CA ALA A 24 29.83 -18.21 -17.60
C ALA A 24 29.01 -19.52 -17.55
N LEU A 25 27.72 -19.45 -17.91
CA LEU A 25 26.84 -20.61 -18.02
C LEU A 25 27.33 -21.61 -19.07
N ARG A 26 27.81 -21.15 -20.23
CA ARG A 26 28.40 -22.03 -21.26
C ARG A 26 29.63 -22.77 -20.74
N ARG A 27 30.54 -22.08 -20.06
CA ARG A 27 31.75 -22.69 -19.46
C ARG A 27 31.38 -23.69 -18.37
N TRP A 28 30.39 -23.34 -17.55
CA TRP A 28 29.86 -24.23 -16.53
C TRP A 28 29.25 -25.49 -17.16
N ALA A 29 28.37 -25.34 -18.15
CA ALA A 29 27.74 -26.48 -18.84
C ALA A 29 28.79 -27.42 -19.44
N LYS A 30 29.81 -26.88 -20.11
CA LYS A 30 30.93 -27.67 -20.64
C LYS A 30 31.71 -28.41 -19.55
N ARG A 31 31.99 -27.77 -18.41
CA ARG A 31 32.76 -28.35 -17.31
C ARG A 31 32.02 -29.51 -16.63
N HIS A 32 30.71 -29.37 -16.46
CA HIS A 32 29.87 -30.34 -15.77
C HIS A 32 29.21 -31.35 -16.72
N GLU A 33 29.62 -31.37 -18.00
CA GLU A 33 28.97 -32.16 -19.06
C GLU A 33 27.45 -32.01 -19.02
N ALA A 34 26.98 -30.78 -18.79
CA ALA A 34 25.60 -30.48 -18.51
C ALA A 34 24.87 -29.93 -19.74
N VAL A 35 23.60 -30.30 -19.88
CA VAL A 35 22.69 -29.81 -20.92
C VAL A 35 21.64 -28.92 -20.27
N LEU A 36 21.46 -27.71 -20.82
CA LEU A 36 20.44 -26.77 -20.39
C LEU A 36 19.27 -26.82 -21.37
N TYR A 37 18.13 -27.36 -20.94
CA TYR A 37 16.88 -27.29 -21.70
C TYR A 37 16.02 -26.15 -21.18
N ASP A 38 15.47 -25.38 -22.09
CA ASP A 38 14.55 -24.30 -21.79
C ASP A 38 13.22 -24.83 -21.23
N ALA A 39 12.84 -24.35 -20.04
CA ALA A 39 11.57 -24.75 -19.42
C ALA A 39 10.37 -23.93 -19.93
N ASN A 40 10.58 -22.95 -20.81
CA ASN A 40 9.59 -21.96 -21.24
C ASN A 40 8.95 -21.21 -20.07
N TRP A 41 9.72 -21.04 -18.99
CA TRP A 41 9.32 -20.29 -17.81
C TRP A 41 10.30 -19.16 -17.56
N THR A 42 9.80 -17.99 -17.20
CA THR A 42 10.58 -16.81 -16.86
C THR A 42 9.92 -16.14 -15.66
N GLY A 43 10.69 -15.86 -14.61
CA GLY A 43 10.18 -15.12 -13.47
C GLY A 43 9.97 -13.64 -13.84
N ARG A 44 8.85 -13.05 -13.42
CA ARG A 44 8.60 -11.61 -13.54
C ARG A 44 8.80 -10.97 -12.16
N GLY A 45 10.04 -10.62 -11.83
CA GLY A 45 10.40 -10.00 -10.56
C GLY A 45 10.41 -8.47 -10.61
N PHE A 46 10.39 -7.84 -9.44
CA PHE A 46 10.55 -6.38 -9.26
C PHE A 46 12.04 -5.96 -9.15
N THR A 47 12.96 -6.79 -9.65
CA THR A 47 14.41 -6.58 -9.57
C THR A 47 15.05 -6.57 -10.96
N GLU A 48 16.24 -5.97 -11.08
CA GLU A 48 17.03 -6.02 -12.33
C GLU A 48 17.58 -7.42 -12.65
N ALA A 49 17.41 -8.39 -11.74
CA ALA A 49 17.88 -9.75 -11.94
C ALA A 49 17.05 -10.45 -13.04
N GLN A 50 17.74 -11.13 -13.95
CA GLN A 50 17.07 -11.99 -14.92
C GLN A 50 16.80 -13.37 -14.30
N VAL A 51 15.55 -13.84 -14.37
CA VAL A 51 15.15 -15.14 -13.82
C VAL A 51 14.59 -16.04 -14.93
N LEU A 52 15.21 -17.20 -15.12
CA LEU A 52 14.87 -18.16 -16.18
C LEU A 52 14.63 -19.55 -15.61
N GLY A 53 13.68 -20.30 -16.16
CA GLY A 53 13.51 -21.71 -15.85
C GLY A 53 14.30 -22.60 -16.79
N ALA A 54 15.04 -23.56 -16.25
CA ALA A 54 15.80 -24.54 -17.02
C ALA A 54 15.57 -25.95 -16.49
N ARG A 55 15.56 -26.94 -17.37
CA ARG A 55 15.81 -28.32 -17.00
C ARG A 55 17.28 -28.62 -17.23
N VAL A 56 17.95 -29.13 -16.22
CA VAL A 56 19.39 -29.39 -16.22
C VAL A 56 19.63 -30.88 -16.12
N GLN A 57 20.44 -31.41 -17.03
CA GLN A 57 20.92 -32.77 -17.01
C GLN A 57 22.45 -32.74 -16.93
N LYS A 58 23.07 -33.36 -15.92
CA LYS A 58 24.54 -33.42 -15.77
C LYS A 58 24.99 -34.85 -16.06
N GLY A 59 25.71 -35.08 -17.17
CA GLY A 59 26.10 -36.43 -17.57
C GLY A 59 24.91 -37.40 -17.63
N GLU A 60 24.99 -38.50 -16.88
CA GLU A 60 23.94 -39.53 -16.77
C GLU A 60 22.94 -39.28 -15.62
N GLU A 61 23.03 -38.16 -14.91
CA GLU A 61 22.09 -37.83 -13.82
C GLU A 61 20.67 -37.58 -14.36
N HIS A 62 19.67 -37.75 -13.49
CA HIS A 62 18.29 -37.39 -13.80
C HIS A 62 18.15 -35.89 -14.10
N VAL A 63 17.29 -35.58 -15.07
CA VAL A 63 16.94 -34.20 -15.43
C VAL A 63 16.25 -33.53 -14.24
N GLN A 64 16.75 -32.37 -13.83
CA GLN A 64 16.20 -31.59 -12.71
C GLN A 64 15.71 -30.22 -13.17
N GLY A 65 14.54 -29.80 -12.71
CA GLY A 65 14.06 -28.43 -12.87
C GLY A 65 14.81 -27.48 -11.93
N VAL A 66 15.36 -26.39 -12.48
CA VAL A 66 16.02 -25.33 -11.70
C VAL A 66 15.65 -23.93 -12.20
N ILE A 67 15.45 -23.01 -11.27
CA ILE A 67 15.35 -21.58 -11.52
C ILE A 67 16.77 -21.03 -11.55
N ILE A 68 17.15 -20.42 -12.68
CA ILE A 68 18.42 -19.74 -12.87
C ILE A 68 18.19 -18.24 -12.68
N LYS A 69 18.70 -17.69 -11.58
CA LYS A 69 18.69 -16.25 -11.30
C LYS A 69 20.05 -15.65 -11.64
N ILE A 70 20.05 -14.55 -12.40
CA ILE A 70 21.24 -13.89 -12.93
C ILE A 70 21.24 -12.44 -12.46
N VAL A 71 22.23 -12.09 -11.65
CA VAL A 71 22.52 -10.74 -11.19
C VAL A 71 23.83 -10.32 -11.84
N THR A 72 23.84 -9.24 -12.62
CA THR A 72 25.03 -8.90 -13.44
C THR A 72 26.08 -8.06 -12.70
N LYS A 73 25.67 -7.34 -11.66
CA LYS A 73 26.49 -6.47 -10.82
C LYS A 73 25.99 -6.54 -9.38
N GLY A 74 26.87 -6.29 -8.41
CA GLY A 74 26.51 -6.22 -6.99
C GLY A 74 27.46 -7.04 -6.14
N ASP A 75 26.99 -7.45 -4.96
CA ASP A 75 27.68 -8.44 -4.14
C ASP A 75 27.29 -9.85 -4.62
N PRO A 76 28.22 -10.63 -5.18
CA PRO A 76 27.92 -11.94 -5.75
C PRO A 76 27.50 -12.97 -4.69
N ASP A 77 27.91 -12.78 -3.43
CA ASP A 77 27.68 -13.72 -2.34
C ASP A 77 26.42 -13.39 -1.53
N LYS A 78 25.78 -12.24 -1.80
CA LYS A 78 24.61 -11.75 -1.07
C LYS A 78 23.47 -12.76 -1.00
N GLU A 79 23.02 -13.25 -2.15
CA GLU A 79 21.94 -14.23 -2.24
C GLU A 79 22.31 -15.53 -1.51
N PHE A 80 23.51 -16.06 -1.78
CA PHE A 80 23.97 -17.32 -1.18
C PHE A 80 24.09 -17.23 0.34
N THR A 81 24.63 -16.12 0.84
CA THR A 81 24.79 -15.85 2.27
C THR A 81 23.44 -15.73 2.96
N ALA A 82 22.52 -14.98 2.38
CA ALA A 82 21.18 -14.80 2.91
C ALA A 82 20.38 -16.11 2.94
N HIS A 83 20.52 -16.92 1.88
CA HIS A 83 19.89 -18.22 1.75
C HIS A 83 20.40 -19.22 2.81
N ASN A 84 21.73 -19.37 2.92
CA ASN A 84 22.35 -20.22 3.94
C ASN A 84 22.02 -19.76 5.36
N LYS A 85 21.91 -18.45 5.59
CA LYS A 85 21.46 -17.89 6.86
C LYS A 85 20.03 -18.34 7.17
N ALA A 86 19.08 -18.15 6.26
CA ALA A 86 17.69 -18.57 6.42
C ALA A 86 17.56 -20.09 6.68
N TYR A 87 18.33 -20.92 5.96
CA TYR A 87 18.35 -22.38 6.16
C TYR A 87 18.87 -22.79 7.53
N ARG A 88 19.93 -22.15 8.03
CA ARG A 88 20.50 -22.46 9.37
C ARG A 88 19.57 -22.03 10.50
N GLU A 89 18.90 -20.90 10.33
CA GLU A 89 18.05 -20.30 11.37
C GLU A 89 16.71 -21.00 11.54
N SER A 90 16.18 -21.65 10.49
CA SER A 90 14.91 -22.38 10.56
C SER A 90 14.91 -23.58 9.62
N PRO A 91 15.67 -24.66 9.92
CA PRO A 91 15.87 -25.78 9.00
C PRO A 91 14.58 -26.45 8.54
N ASP A 92 13.61 -26.62 9.44
CA ASP A 92 12.36 -27.33 9.12
C ASP A 92 11.40 -26.47 8.29
N PHE A 93 11.36 -25.16 8.52
CA PHE A 93 10.63 -24.23 7.65
C PHE A 93 11.32 -24.16 6.29
N ALA A 94 12.66 -24.06 6.29
CA ALA A 94 13.47 -23.94 5.08
C ALA A 94 13.30 -25.12 4.13
N LYS A 95 13.36 -26.35 4.66
CA LYS A 95 13.16 -27.58 3.88
C LYS A 95 11.76 -27.66 3.24
N ARG A 96 10.75 -27.12 3.92
CA ARG A 96 9.35 -27.18 3.45
C ARG A 96 8.99 -26.05 2.49
N HIS A 97 9.53 -24.85 2.72
CA HIS A 97 9.01 -23.63 2.11
C HIS A 97 10.05 -22.77 1.39
N LEU A 98 11.36 -23.03 1.48
CA LEU A 98 12.36 -22.20 0.79
C LEU A 98 12.97 -22.96 -0.39
N ALA A 99 12.91 -22.41 -1.60
CA ALA A 99 13.59 -23.01 -2.75
C ALA A 99 15.09 -23.10 -2.49
N ARG A 100 15.72 -24.28 -2.64
CA ARG A 100 17.13 -24.50 -2.25
C ARG A 100 18.09 -24.02 -3.34
N ILE A 101 19.12 -23.23 -3.00
CA ILE A 101 20.25 -23.03 -3.92
C ILE A 101 21.04 -24.34 -4.00
N VAL A 102 21.07 -24.94 -5.19
CA VAL A 102 21.82 -26.16 -5.47
C VAL A 102 23.21 -25.85 -6.04
N GLU A 103 23.39 -24.67 -6.65
CA GLU A 103 24.66 -24.25 -7.23
C GLU A 103 24.74 -22.73 -7.43
N GLY A 104 25.97 -22.19 -7.49
CA GLY A 104 26.22 -20.76 -7.69
C GLY A 104 27.50 -20.50 -8.48
N LEU A 105 27.49 -19.45 -9.28
CA LEU A 105 28.61 -18.98 -10.09
C LEU A 105 28.84 -17.49 -9.83
N GLN A 106 30.09 -17.10 -9.60
CA GLN A 106 30.47 -15.70 -9.60
C GLN A 106 30.78 -15.25 -11.04
N LEU A 107 30.31 -14.06 -11.40
CA LEU A 107 30.56 -13.44 -12.70
C LEU A 107 31.75 -12.51 -12.62
N GLU A 108 32.54 -12.45 -13.69
CA GLU A 108 33.67 -11.51 -13.84
C GLU A 108 33.22 -10.04 -13.71
N SER A 109 31.95 -9.75 -13.99
CA SER A 109 31.35 -8.42 -13.84
C SER A 109 31.02 -8.05 -12.39
N GLY A 110 31.36 -8.90 -11.42
CA GLY A 110 31.03 -8.74 -10.00
C GLY A 110 29.64 -9.26 -9.61
N GLY A 111 28.85 -9.75 -10.57
CA GLY A 111 27.54 -10.34 -10.30
C GLY A 111 27.59 -11.84 -9.97
N SER A 112 26.42 -12.49 -9.91
CA SER A 112 26.32 -13.94 -9.71
C SER A 112 25.20 -14.59 -10.53
N VAL A 113 25.33 -15.89 -10.73
CA VAL A 113 24.28 -16.78 -11.26
C VAL A 113 24.01 -17.83 -10.19
N THR A 114 22.75 -18.01 -9.79
CA THR A 114 22.36 -19.07 -8.86
C THR A 114 21.40 -20.05 -9.52
N PHE A 115 21.55 -21.32 -9.20
CA PHE A 115 20.65 -22.39 -9.56
C PHE A 115 19.84 -22.75 -8.32
N GLN A 116 18.54 -22.53 -8.38
CA GLN A 116 17.61 -22.83 -7.30
C GLN A 116 16.74 -24.01 -7.70
N SER A 117 16.62 -25.03 -6.86
CA SER A 117 15.74 -26.17 -7.11
C SER A 117 14.30 -25.68 -7.28
N VAL A 118 13.58 -26.20 -8.28
CA VAL A 118 12.15 -25.92 -8.41
C VAL A 118 11.40 -26.51 -7.22
N ALA A 119 10.77 -25.62 -6.47
CA ALA A 119 9.71 -25.89 -5.55
C ALA A 119 8.70 -26.92 -6.10
N GLY A 120 8.54 -28.07 -5.44
CA GLY A 120 7.63 -29.14 -5.88
C GLY A 120 8.16 -30.06 -6.99
N GLY A 121 9.33 -29.81 -7.57
CA GLY A 121 10.04 -30.74 -8.48
C GLY A 121 10.05 -30.36 -9.97
N ASP A 122 9.01 -29.70 -10.51
CA ASP A 122 8.96 -29.26 -11.92
C ASP A 122 8.20 -27.93 -12.13
N PHE A 123 8.55 -27.23 -13.22
CA PHE A 123 7.96 -25.95 -13.64
C PHE A 123 6.50 -26.04 -14.10
N ARG A 124 6.03 -27.23 -14.46
CA ARG A 124 4.60 -27.45 -14.77
C ARG A 124 3.72 -27.41 -13.54
N GLU A 125 4.33 -27.42 -12.36
CA GLU A 125 3.66 -27.68 -11.10
C GLU A 125 3.70 -26.48 -10.15
N ALA A 126 4.27 -25.32 -10.53
CA ALA A 126 4.31 -24.13 -9.66
C ALA A 126 3.85 -22.86 -10.40
N LYS A 127 2.92 -22.12 -9.80
CA LYS A 127 2.41 -20.82 -10.28
C LYS A 127 2.72 -19.72 -9.27
N GLU A 128 3.00 -18.50 -9.74
CA GLU A 128 3.06 -17.34 -8.85
C GLU A 128 1.70 -17.15 -8.16
N ILE A 129 1.67 -16.75 -6.89
CA ILE A 129 0.43 -16.76 -6.09
C ILE A 129 -0.70 -15.97 -6.77
N HIS A 130 -0.40 -14.84 -7.41
CA HIS A 130 -1.43 -14.01 -8.05
C HIS A 130 -2.10 -14.69 -9.25
N GLU A 131 -1.41 -15.62 -9.92
CA GLU A 131 -1.96 -16.43 -11.02
C GLU A 131 -2.72 -17.65 -10.48
N ALA A 132 -2.27 -18.19 -9.34
CA ALA A 132 -2.88 -19.36 -8.72
C ALA A 132 -4.19 -19.04 -8.00
N LEU A 133 -4.27 -17.90 -7.28
CA LEU A 133 -5.41 -17.55 -6.42
C LEU A 133 -6.78 -17.60 -7.12
N PRO A 134 -6.96 -17.13 -8.38
CA PRO A 134 -8.25 -17.23 -9.06
C PRO A 134 -8.76 -18.67 -9.28
N GLU A 135 -7.87 -19.67 -9.23
CA GLU A 135 -8.19 -21.07 -9.47
C GLU A 135 -8.42 -21.87 -8.17
N LEU A 136 -8.13 -21.27 -7.00
CA LEU A 136 -8.26 -21.96 -5.71
C LEU A 136 -9.70 -21.95 -5.20
N LEU A 137 -10.08 -23.03 -4.52
CA LEU A 137 -11.37 -23.13 -3.82
C LEU A 137 -11.46 -22.18 -2.62
N ASP A 138 -10.36 -22.02 -1.87
CA ASP A 138 -10.26 -21.13 -0.72
C ASP A 138 -9.00 -20.23 -0.79
N PRO A 139 -9.02 -19.19 -1.64
CA PRO A 139 -7.86 -18.32 -1.81
C PRO A 139 -7.56 -17.47 -0.57
N VAL A 140 -8.59 -17.05 0.18
CA VAL A 140 -8.41 -16.28 1.43
C VAL A 140 -7.77 -17.16 2.50
N GLY A 141 -8.29 -18.37 2.72
CA GLY A 141 -7.72 -19.32 3.67
C GLY A 141 -6.30 -19.72 3.31
N THR A 142 -5.99 -19.84 2.01
CA THR A 142 -4.62 -20.06 1.52
C THR A 142 -3.69 -18.92 1.92
N CYS A 143 -4.05 -17.66 1.64
CA CYS A 143 -3.23 -16.51 2.04
C CYS A 143 -3.11 -16.37 3.57
N GLN A 144 -4.17 -16.72 4.30
CA GLN A 144 -4.16 -16.75 5.76
C GLN A 144 -3.19 -17.81 6.27
N HIS A 145 -3.21 -19.03 5.72
CA HIS A 145 -2.31 -20.12 6.08
C HIS A 145 -0.84 -19.72 5.85
N ILE A 146 -0.51 -19.23 4.66
CA ILE A 146 0.85 -18.78 4.32
C ILE A 146 1.33 -17.74 5.31
N THR A 147 0.53 -16.69 5.54
CA THR A 147 0.89 -15.61 6.47
C THR A 147 1.05 -16.12 7.89
N SER A 148 0.19 -17.05 8.32
CA SER A 148 0.28 -17.67 9.65
C SER A 148 1.59 -18.46 9.77
N SER A 149 1.95 -19.27 8.78
CA SER A 149 3.22 -20.01 8.75
C SER A 149 4.44 -19.09 8.78
N LEU A 150 4.41 -17.93 8.11
CA LEU A 150 5.48 -16.92 8.24
C LEU A 150 5.59 -16.38 9.67
N LEU A 151 4.47 -16.09 10.32
CA LEU A 151 4.43 -15.47 11.66
C LEU A 151 4.66 -16.46 12.81
N THR A 152 4.38 -17.75 12.62
CA THR A 152 4.48 -18.77 13.68
C THR A 152 5.57 -19.82 13.41
N GLU A 153 5.54 -20.45 12.23
CA GLU A 153 6.45 -21.57 11.92
C GLU A 153 7.85 -21.10 11.55
N TRP A 154 7.98 -20.01 10.78
CA TRP A 154 9.29 -19.41 10.51
C TRP A 154 9.82 -18.64 11.73
N ASN A 155 8.89 -18.07 12.51
CA ASN A 155 9.16 -17.19 13.65
C ASN A 155 8.84 -17.84 15.00
N THR A 156 9.37 -19.05 15.22
CA THR A 156 9.25 -19.77 16.51
C THR A 156 9.84 -19.01 17.70
N LYS A 157 10.73 -18.05 17.43
CA LYS A 157 11.26 -17.08 18.38
C LYS A 157 11.16 -15.70 17.76
N SER A 158 10.55 -14.77 18.49
CA SER A 158 10.50 -13.35 18.14
C SER A 158 10.91 -12.52 19.35
N THR A 159 11.37 -11.29 19.09
CA THR A 159 11.80 -10.36 20.14
C THR A 159 10.99 -9.10 20.05
N SER A 160 10.43 -8.65 21.18
CA SER A 160 9.68 -7.40 21.24
C SER A 160 10.46 -6.38 22.06
N LYS A 161 10.66 -5.18 21.51
CA LYS A 161 11.33 -4.09 22.21
C LYS A 161 10.73 -2.73 21.83
N PRO A 162 10.81 -1.72 22.71
CA PRO A 162 10.42 -0.36 22.37
C PRO A 162 11.44 0.24 21.38
N GLU A 163 10.94 0.89 20.33
CA GLU A 163 11.76 1.54 19.31
C GLU A 163 11.16 2.89 18.91
N ARG A 164 12.03 3.83 18.53
CA ARG A 164 11.59 5.12 17.98
C ARG A 164 11.16 4.96 16.52
N ILE A 165 10.04 5.59 16.17
CA ILE A 165 9.46 5.52 14.81
C ILE A 165 10.47 5.99 13.76
N GLY A 166 11.16 7.11 13.98
CA GLY A 166 12.12 7.64 13.02
C GLY A 166 13.29 6.70 12.76
N ASN A 167 13.91 6.17 13.82
CA ASN A 167 15.00 5.19 13.69
C ASN A 167 14.57 3.93 12.93
N LEU A 168 13.35 3.46 13.18
CA LEU A 168 12.82 2.30 12.49
C LEU A 168 12.57 2.59 11.01
N LEU A 169 11.97 3.74 10.67
CA LEU A 169 11.76 4.16 9.30
C LEU A 169 13.09 4.36 8.55
N GLU A 170 14.09 4.98 9.17
CA GLU A 170 15.45 5.09 8.60
C GLU A 170 16.04 3.72 8.29
N GLN A 171 15.94 2.77 9.22
CA GLN A 171 16.40 1.40 9.01
C GLN A 171 15.66 0.71 7.85
N LEU A 172 14.34 0.86 7.77
CA LEU A 172 13.53 0.19 6.74
C LEU A 172 13.69 0.81 5.34
N LEU A 173 13.96 2.12 5.28
CA LEU A 173 14.13 2.84 4.01
C LEU A 173 15.57 2.74 3.49
N GLU A 174 16.55 2.58 4.39
CA GLU A 174 17.98 2.43 4.09
C GLU A 174 18.50 3.60 3.21
N ASP A 175 19.43 3.27 2.30
CA ASP A 175 20.07 4.18 1.33
C ASP A 175 19.10 4.94 0.42
N ARG A 176 17.80 4.60 0.41
CA ARG A 176 16.80 5.32 -0.40
C ARG A 176 16.66 6.78 0.03
N LEU A 177 16.88 7.05 1.32
CA LEU A 177 16.87 8.41 1.90
C LEU A 177 18.19 9.15 1.72
N ALA A 178 19.30 8.44 1.47
CA ALA A 178 20.60 9.05 1.31
C ALA A 178 20.64 9.98 0.08
N PRO A 179 21.56 10.96 0.01
CA PRO A 179 21.75 11.76 -1.20
C PRO A 179 21.89 10.88 -2.44
N ARG A 180 21.11 11.19 -3.49
CA ARG A 180 20.97 10.39 -4.73
C ARG A 180 20.23 9.06 -4.59
N GLY A 181 19.75 8.70 -3.40
CA GLY A 181 18.83 7.59 -3.20
C GLY A 181 17.49 7.85 -3.89
N THR A 182 16.75 6.79 -4.19
CA THR A 182 15.52 6.88 -5.00
C THR A 182 14.45 7.78 -4.38
N LEU A 183 14.25 7.71 -3.06
CA LEU A 183 13.33 8.60 -2.34
C LEU A 183 13.88 10.02 -2.23
N HIS A 184 15.18 10.18 -2.03
CA HIS A 184 15.81 11.49 -2.03
C HIS A 184 15.60 12.22 -3.36
N LEU A 185 15.89 11.56 -4.48
CA LEU A 185 15.71 12.13 -5.82
C LEU A 185 14.23 12.43 -6.12
N TRP A 186 13.32 11.56 -5.71
CA TRP A 186 11.88 11.80 -5.87
C TRP A 186 11.40 13.00 -5.04
N ALA A 187 11.80 13.09 -3.77
CA ALA A 187 11.35 14.14 -2.88
C ALA A 187 12.03 15.49 -3.13
N ALA A 188 13.24 15.51 -3.71
CA ALA A 188 13.99 16.73 -4.04
C ALA A 188 13.27 17.62 -5.08
N ALA A 189 12.26 17.08 -5.79
CA ALA A 189 11.40 17.87 -6.67
C ALA A 189 10.48 18.85 -5.91
N HIS A 190 10.34 18.71 -4.58
CA HIS A 190 9.42 19.48 -3.76
C HIS A 190 10.14 20.03 -2.52
N GLU A 191 10.38 21.34 -2.49
CA GLU A 191 11.02 22.00 -1.33
C GLU A 191 10.19 21.81 -0.05
N GLY A 192 10.84 21.49 1.05
CA GLY A 192 10.18 21.24 2.33
C GLY A 192 9.52 19.86 2.44
N LEU A 193 9.70 18.98 1.44
CA LEU A 193 9.20 17.60 1.52
C LEU A 193 10.19 16.71 2.28
N LEU A 194 11.45 16.61 1.84
CA LEU A 194 12.50 15.83 2.52
C LEU A 194 13.58 16.74 3.13
N THR A 195 14.06 17.74 2.40
CA THR A 195 15.04 18.70 2.90
C THR A 195 14.32 19.74 3.76
N THR A 196 14.66 19.80 5.05
CA THR A 196 13.95 20.61 6.06
C THR A 196 12.44 20.34 6.02
N PRO A 197 12.02 19.10 6.33
CA PRO A 197 10.67 18.65 6.05
C PRO A 197 9.66 19.43 6.88
N ARG A 198 8.66 20.02 6.24
CA ARG A 198 7.45 20.51 6.94
C ARG A 198 6.73 19.31 7.51
N ARG A 199 6.23 19.42 8.74
CA ARG A 199 5.44 18.38 9.43
C ARG A 199 4.13 18.10 8.73
N TRP A 200 3.52 19.13 8.15
CA TRP A 200 2.21 19.05 7.52
C TRP A 200 2.29 19.26 6.01
N ILE A 201 1.58 18.43 5.27
CA ILE A 201 1.32 18.58 3.84
C ILE A 201 -0.19 18.69 3.61
N SER A 202 -0.58 19.39 2.56
CA SER A 202 -1.98 19.59 2.18
C SER A 202 -2.25 19.02 0.79
N GLN A 203 -3.36 18.28 0.65
CA GLN A 203 -3.89 17.80 -0.63
C GLN A 203 -5.34 18.28 -0.78
N GLY A 204 -5.60 19.24 -1.66
CA GLY A 204 -6.95 19.75 -1.88
C GLY A 204 -7.62 20.30 -0.61
N GLY A 205 -6.83 20.90 0.29
CA GLY A 205 -7.30 21.42 1.59
C GLY A 205 -7.31 20.41 2.73
N GLN A 206 -7.12 19.12 2.45
CA GLN A 206 -7.00 18.09 3.47
C GLN A 206 -5.57 18.00 4.00
N LEU A 207 -5.41 18.04 5.33
CA LEU A 207 -4.12 18.02 6.01
C LEU A 207 -3.66 16.60 6.34
N TRP A 208 -2.38 16.34 6.08
CA TRP A 208 -1.73 15.08 6.39
C TRP A 208 -0.35 15.33 7.01
N ILE A 209 0.13 14.36 7.79
CA ILE A 209 1.53 14.32 8.22
C ILE A 209 2.41 14.03 7.00
N ASN A 210 3.44 14.85 6.82
CA ASN A 210 4.52 14.56 5.88
C ASN A 210 5.29 13.33 6.37
N PRO A 211 5.29 12.21 5.63
CA PRO A 211 5.95 10.99 6.08
C PRO A 211 7.47 11.16 6.23
N PHE A 212 8.11 12.10 5.52
CA PHE A 212 9.53 12.41 5.68
C PHE A 212 9.84 13.25 6.93
N ALA A 213 8.84 13.94 7.50
CA ALA A 213 9.01 14.63 8.78
C ALA A 213 9.15 13.67 9.97
N LEU A 214 8.95 12.36 9.75
CA LEU A 214 9.14 11.32 10.76
C LEU A 214 10.58 10.80 10.83
N VAL A 215 11.44 11.10 9.85
CA VAL A 215 12.84 10.60 9.79
C VAL A 215 13.84 11.73 9.94
N GLY A 216 15.05 11.42 10.41
CA GLY A 216 16.15 12.36 10.58
C GLY A 216 16.21 13.03 11.96
N LYS A 217 17.32 13.74 12.17
CA LYS A 217 17.58 14.53 13.38
C LYS A 217 16.62 15.73 13.45
N GLY A 218 16.03 15.95 14.62
CA GLY A 218 15.01 16.99 14.83
C GLY A 218 13.64 16.66 14.23
N SER A 219 13.43 15.40 13.83
CA SER A 219 12.17 14.93 13.25
C SER A 219 11.02 14.98 14.26
N LEU A 220 9.79 14.96 13.74
CA LEU A 220 8.58 14.84 14.55
C LEU A 220 8.62 13.59 15.44
N SER A 221 9.28 12.52 15.00
CA SER A 221 9.39 11.27 15.76
C SER A 221 10.16 11.40 17.07
N GLU A 222 11.05 12.38 17.22
CA GLU A 222 11.77 12.63 18.48
C GLU A 222 10.84 13.08 19.60
N ARG A 223 9.64 13.57 19.25
CA ARG A 223 8.60 14.04 20.19
C ARG A 223 7.53 12.98 20.48
N LEU A 224 7.62 11.82 19.82
CA LEU A 224 6.66 10.74 19.96
C LEU A 224 7.20 9.67 20.90
N ASP A 225 6.28 8.98 21.58
CA ASP A 225 6.62 7.83 22.40
C ASP A 225 7.18 6.70 21.54
N SER A 226 8.04 5.89 22.16
CA SER A 226 8.54 4.67 21.52
C SER A 226 7.41 3.65 21.38
N VAL A 227 7.42 2.92 20.27
CA VAL A 227 6.44 1.89 19.96
C VAL A 227 7.04 0.51 20.18
N PHE A 228 6.27 -0.43 20.72
CA PHE A 228 6.73 -1.82 20.82
C PHE A 228 6.71 -2.47 19.45
N VAL A 229 7.85 -2.99 19.03
CA VAL A 229 8.04 -3.65 17.74
C VAL A 229 8.46 -5.08 17.99
N THR A 230 7.68 -6.03 17.47
CA THR A 230 8.05 -7.43 17.43
C THR A 230 8.84 -7.72 16.16
N ARG A 231 10.09 -8.10 16.33
CA ARG A 231 11.02 -8.46 15.27
C ARG A 231 11.25 -9.96 15.18
N GLY A 232 11.52 -10.41 13.98
CA GLY A 232 11.98 -11.76 13.69
C GLY A 232 12.45 -11.87 12.24
N LYS A 233 12.38 -13.10 11.74
CA LYS A 233 12.75 -13.49 10.39
C LYS A 233 11.72 -13.00 9.38
N VAL A 234 12.19 -12.38 8.31
CA VAL A 234 11.37 -11.95 7.18
C VAL A 234 12.11 -12.25 5.88
N HIS A 235 11.33 -12.52 4.84
CA HIS A 235 11.79 -12.58 3.46
C HIS A 235 12.40 -11.26 2.99
N GLY A 236 11.79 -10.13 3.38
CA GLY A 236 12.29 -8.78 3.11
C GLY A 236 11.89 -8.22 1.74
N ASP A 237 11.51 -9.08 0.79
CA ASP A 237 10.99 -8.72 -0.54
C ASP A 237 9.81 -9.62 -0.96
N LEU A 238 8.90 -9.92 -0.03
CA LEU A 238 7.79 -10.86 -0.29
C LEU A 238 6.70 -10.23 -1.16
N HIS A 239 6.89 -10.21 -2.46
CA HIS A 239 5.87 -9.82 -3.44
C HIS A 239 5.21 -11.04 -4.09
N PRO A 240 4.08 -10.91 -4.82
CA PRO A 240 3.39 -12.07 -5.39
C PRO A 240 4.24 -12.98 -6.29
N GLY A 241 5.23 -12.41 -7.00
CA GLY A 241 6.17 -13.21 -7.80
C GLY A 241 7.19 -14.04 -7.02
N ASN A 242 7.40 -13.76 -5.72
CA ASN A 242 8.32 -14.51 -4.87
C ASN A 242 7.63 -15.60 -4.04
N LEU A 243 6.33 -15.81 -4.28
CA LEU A 243 5.50 -16.78 -3.58
C LEU A 243 4.86 -17.72 -4.61
N LEU A 244 5.29 -18.97 -4.60
CA LEU A 244 4.86 -19.99 -5.56
C LEU A 244 3.92 -20.99 -4.88
N LEU A 245 2.85 -21.35 -5.59
CA LEU A 245 1.89 -22.37 -5.20
C LEU A 245 1.91 -23.56 -6.16
N PRO A 246 1.76 -24.79 -5.66
CA PRO A 246 1.66 -25.96 -6.50
C PRO A 246 0.37 -25.94 -7.32
N ALA A 247 0.45 -26.33 -8.60
CA ALA A 247 -0.68 -26.27 -9.54
C ALA A 247 -1.66 -27.44 -9.41
N ARG A 248 -1.28 -28.55 -8.76
CA ARG A 248 -2.05 -29.81 -8.74
C ARG A 248 -2.35 -30.37 -7.35
N ASP A 249 -1.66 -29.89 -6.32
CA ASP A 249 -1.87 -30.33 -4.94
C ASP A 249 -2.40 -29.15 -4.12
N HIS A 250 -3.61 -29.33 -3.57
CA HIS A 250 -4.27 -28.33 -2.74
C HIS A 250 -4.02 -28.55 -1.25
N THR A 251 -3.30 -29.60 -0.87
CA THR A 251 -2.68 -29.71 0.46
C THR A 251 -1.44 -28.84 0.40
N ILE A 252 -1.30 -27.79 1.22
CA ILE A 252 -0.61 -26.53 0.84
C ILE A 252 0.88 -26.49 1.24
N PRO A 253 1.87 -27.02 0.49
CA PRO A 253 3.21 -26.44 0.52
C PRO A 253 3.18 -25.19 -0.37
N PHE A 254 3.46 -24.03 0.22
CA PHE A 254 3.88 -22.86 -0.56
C PHE A 254 5.40 -22.77 -0.55
N PHE A 255 5.95 -22.07 -1.54
CA PHE A 255 7.39 -21.89 -1.66
C PHE A 255 7.78 -20.43 -1.85
N LEU A 256 8.82 -20.02 -1.14
CA LEU A 256 9.45 -18.72 -1.21
C LEU A 256 10.72 -18.83 -2.04
N VAL A 257 10.88 -17.87 -2.95
CA VAL A 257 12.06 -17.71 -3.81
C VAL A 257 12.62 -16.31 -3.66
N ASP A 258 13.88 -16.11 -4.01
CA ASP A 258 14.59 -14.83 -3.88
C ASP A 258 14.78 -14.35 -2.42
N LEU A 259 15.78 -14.91 -1.74
CA LEU A 259 16.07 -14.58 -0.34
C LEU A 259 17.15 -13.51 -0.19
N ALA A 260 17.51 -12.77 -1.25
CA ALA A 260 18.55 -11.73 -1.18
C ALA A 260 18.27 -10.62 -0.14
N ARG A 261 17.02 -10.46 0.28
CA ARG A 261 16.58 -9.48 1.28
C ARG A 261 16.23 -10.09 2.63
N HIS A 262 16.50 -11.39 2.83
CA HIS A 262 16.25 -12.06 4.11
C HIS A 262 16.90 -11.31 5.27
N SER A 263 16.14 -11.12 6.33
CA SER A 263 16.59 -10.52 7.58
C SER A 263 16.07 -11.35 8.74
N ASP A 264 16.91 -11.59 9.74
CA ASP A 264 16.57 -12.29 10.98
C ASP A 264 16.01 -11.36 12.07
N SER A 265 16.00 -10.05 11.82
CA SER A 265 15.62 -9.05 12.80
C SER A 265 14.90 -7.86 12.16
N SER A 266 13.81 -8.12 11.45
CA SER A 266 12.92 -7.09 10.88
C SER A 266 11.53 -7.15 11.51
N PRO A 267 10.75 -6.05 11.46
CA PRO A 267 9.38 -6.05 11.96
C PRO A 267 8.55 -7.15 11.30
N LEU A 268 7.88 -7.99 12.08
CA LEU A 268 7.11 -9.12 11.55
C LEU A 268 5.95 -8.73 10.63
N ALA A 269 5.50 -7.46 10.68
CA ALA A 269 4.49 -6.94 9.78
C ALA A 269 5.04 -6.57 8.39
N TRP A 270 6.36 -6.60 8.19
CA TRP A 270 7.00 -6.22 6.92
C TRP A 270 6.50 -7.06 5.75
N ASP A 271 6.68 -8.38 5.79
CA ASP A 271 6.29 -9.28 4.71
C ASP A 271 4.78 -9.25 4.41
N PRO A 272 3.85 -9.32 5.39
CA PRO A 272 2.42 -9.19 5.14
C PRO A 272 2.03 -7.88 4.44
N VAL A 273 2.61 -6.75 4.88
CA VAL A 273 2.34 -5.43 4.30
C VAL A 273 2.98 -5.31 2.93
N TYR A 274 4.21 -5.79 2.75
CA TYR A 274 4.91 -5.76 1.47
C TYR A 274 4.17 -6.57 0.41
N LEU A 275 3.71 -7.77 0.76
CA LEU A 275 2.88 -8.62 -0.12
C LEU A 275 1.57 -7.92 -0.51
N LEU A 276 0.89 -7.30 0.47
CA LEU A 276 -0.33 -6.55 0.20
C LEU A 276 -0.09 -5.37 -0.74
N LEU A 277 0.85 -4.48 -0.42
CA LEU A 277 1.04 -3.24 -1.18
C LEU A 277 1.60 -3.50 -2.58
N THR A 278 2.44 -4.54 -2.76
CA THR A 278 2.88 -4.96 -4.10
C THR A 278 1.78 -5.67 -4.90
N THR A 279 0.77 -6.26 -4.24
CA THR A 279 -0.45 -6.76 -4.90
C THR A 279 -1.36 -5.61 -5.33
N ILE A 280 -1.48 -4.58 -4.49
CA ILE A 280 -2.20 -3.34 -4.84
C ILE A 280 -1.53 -2.70 -6.07
N ALA A 281 -0.20 -2.55 -6.05
CA ALA A 281 0.58 -1.99 -7.15
C ALA A 281 0.24 -2.63 -8.51
N LYS A 282 0.14 -3.97 -8.56
CA LYS A 282 -0.22 -4.71 -9.79
C LYS A 282 -1.67 -4.48 -10.26
N SER A 283 -2.53 -3.91 -9.40
CA SER A 283 -3.97 -3.75 -9.65
C SER A 283 -4.40 -2.29 -9.85
N LEU A 284 -3.53 -1.31 -9.64
CA LEU A 284 -3.89 0.11 -9.66
C LEU A 284 -4.41 0.56 -11.03
N SER A 285 -3.72 0.20 -12.11
CA SER A 285 -4.01 0.65 -13.48
C SER A 285 -5.38 0.25 -14.03
N VAL A 286 -6.08 -0.69 -13.39
CA VAL A 286 -7.41 -1.19 -13.82
C VAL A 286 -8.55 -0.73 -12.90
N MET A 287 -8.27 0.10 -11.89
CA MET A 287 -9.26 0.56 -10.92
C MET A 287 -9.78 1.97 -11.23
N ASP A 288 -11.06 2.19 -10.96
CA ASP A 288 -11.65 3.52 -10.95
C ASP A 288 -11.24 4.32 -9.70
N ARG A 289 -11.37 5.64 -9.77
CA ARG A 289 -10.94 6.56 -8.70
C ARG A 289 -11.62 6.30 -7.35
N ARG A 290 -12.90 5.95 -7.33
CA ARG A 290 -13.63 5.67 -6.08
C ARG A 290 -13.09 4.40 -5.43
N THR A 291 -12.84 3.36 -6.22
CA THR A 291 -12.20 2.13 -5.73
C THR A 291 -10.80 2.40 -5.19
N LEU A 292 -10.03 3.28 -5.82
CA LEU A 292 -8.69 3.69 -5.36
C LEU A 292 -8.72 4.41 -4.00
N ASP A 293 -9.66 5.32 -3.79
CA ASP A 293 -9.81 6.04 -2.51
C ASP A 293 -10.23 5.09 -1.38
N ALA A 294 -11.20 4.21 -1.65
CA ALA A 294 -11.63 3.18 -0.70
C ALA A 294 -10.48 2.22 -0.35
N LEU A 295 -9.66 1.85 -1.33
CA LEU A 295 -8.50 0.99 -1.14
C LEU A 295 -7.42 1.65 -0.26
N GLN A 296 -7.15 2.95 -0.41
CA GLN A 296 -6.25 3.66 0.49
C GLN A 296 -6.76 3.65 1.93
N GLN A 297 -8.05 3.92 2.14
CA GLN A 297 -8.65 3.91 3.47
C GLN A 297 -8.56 2.53 4.10
N TRP A 298 -8.85 1.48 3.33
CA TRP A 298 -8.76 0.10 3.81
C TRP A 298 -7.33 -0.35 4.10
N ALA A 299 -6.34 0.04 3.28
CA ALA A 299 -4.93 -0.29 3.54
C ALA A 299 -4.44 0.30 4.87
N VAL A 300 -4.92 1.50 5.22
CA VAL A 300 -4.65 2.17 6.51
C VAL A 300 -5.45 1.54 7.66
N ASP A 301 -6.72 1.20 7.43
CA ASP A 301 -7.62 0.61 8.41
C ASP A 301 -8.40 -0.58 7.80
N PRO A 302 -7.84 -1.81 7.92
CA PRO A 302 -8.45 -3.01 7.36
C PRO A 302 -9.78 -3.42 7.99
N GLY A 303 -10.19 -2.77 9.10
CA GLY A 303 -11.50 -2.95 9.71
C GLY A 303 -12.65 -2.37 8.87
N ARG A 304 -12.34 -1.53 7.88
CA ARG A 304 -13.34 -0.99 6.96
C ARG A 304 -13.92 -2.07 6.03
N PRO A 305 -15.17 -1.93 5.59
CA PRO A 305 -15.76 -2.83 4.60
C PRO A 305 -14.92 -2.87 3.32
N GLN A 306 -14.76 -4.06 2.76
CA GLN A 306 -14.05 -4.25 1.50
C GLN A 306 -14.98 -3.97 0.32
N GLU A 307 -14.44 -3.38 -0.74
CA GLU A 307 -15.19 -3.17 -1.96
C GLU A 307 -15.37 -4.49 -2.73
N ARG A 308 -16.54 -4.66 -3.35
CA ARG A 308 -16.82 -5.83 -4.21
C ARG A 308 -16.04 -5.78 -5.53
N SER A 309 -15.59 -4.62 -5.95
CA SER A 309 -14.85 -4.39 -7.20
C SER A 309 -13.41 -4.91 -7.18
N TRP A 310 -12.85 -5.25 -6.01
CA TRP A 310 -11.47 -5.76 -5.94
C TRP A 310 -11.31 -7.11 -6.62
N SER A 311 -10.20 -7.26 -7.34
CA SER A 311 -9.78 -8.51 -7.95
C SER A 311 -9.65 -9.63 -6.91
N ALA A 312 -9.89 -10.88 -7.33
CA ALA A 312 -9.79 -12.03 -6.44
C ALA A 312 -8.42 -12.13 -5.74
N PRO A 313 -7.26 -11.92 -6.42
CA PRO A 313 -5.95 -11.92 -5.75
C PRO A 313 -5.81 -10.82 -4.70
N LEU A 314 -6.25 -9.60 -4.98
CA LEU A 314 -6.16 -8.48 -4.03
C LEU A 314 -7.00 -8.76 -2.78
N ARG A 315 -8.24 -9.23 -2.97
CA ARG A 315 -9.11 -9.60 -1.85
C ARG A 315 -8.50 -10.74 -1.03
N ALA A 316 -8.04 -11.80 -1.69
CA ALA A 316 -7.47 -12.96 -1.01
C ALA A 316 -6.24 -12.61 -0.19
N ILE A 317 -5.27 -11.93 -0.80
CA ILE A 317 -4.04 -11.50 -0.13
C ILE A 317 -4.36 -10.51 0.97
N GLY A 318 -5.13 -9.46 0.69
CA GLY A 318 -5.41 -8.43 1.68
C GLY A 318 -6.16 -8.94 2.90
N VAL A 319 -7.19 -9.77 2.69
CA VAL A 319 -7.96 -10.32 3.80
C VAL A 319 -7.18 -11.40 4.54
N GLY A 320 -6.54 -12.31 3.80
CA GLY A 320 -5.80 -13.42 4.39
C GLY A 320 -4.62 -12.93 5.24
N THR A 321 -3.82 -11.98 4.75
CA THR A 321 -2.68 -11.44 5.51
C THR A 321 -3.14 -10.66 6.72
N THR A 322 -4.19 -9.84 6.58
CA THR A 322 -4.76 -9.06 7.69
C THR A 322 -5.29 -9.99 8.79
N ARG A 323 -6.14 -10.96 8.44
CA ARG A 323 -6.73 -11.90 9.40
C ARG A 323 -5.67 -12.73 10.12
N ALA A 324 -4.66 -13.21 9.40
CA ALA A 324 -3.56 -13.96 10.00
C ALA A 324 -2.78 -13.09 11.00
N GLY A 325 -2.47 -11.85 10.62
CA GLY A 325 -1.78 -10.90 11.49
C GLY A 325 -2.58 -10.56 12.75
N GLU A 326 -3.87 -10.27 12.61
CA GLU A 326 -4.76 -9.98 13.74
C GLU A 326 -4.93 -11.19 14.66
N ALA A 327 -5.11 -12.38 14.11
CA ALA A 327 -5.22 -13.62 14.89
C ALA A 327 -3.92 -13.91 15.65
N TRP A 328 -2.76 -13.75 15.01
CA TRP A 328 -1.45 -13.88 15.65
C TRP A 328 -1.28 -12.89 16.80
N ALA A 329 -1.63 -11.62 16.57
CA ALA A 329 -1.52 -10.57 17.58
C ALA A 329 -2.48 -10.76 18.74
N LEU A 330 -3.70 -11.27 18.48
CA LEU A 330 -4.68 -11.62 19.51
C LEU A 330 -4.18 -12.75 20.41
N HIS A 331 -3.58 -13.79 19.83
CA HIS A 331 -3.01 -14.90 20.61
C HIS A 331 -1.88 -14.45 21.54
N GLY A 332 -1.09 -13.44 21.14
CA GLY A 332 -0.03 -12.86 21.95
C GLY A 332 -0.46 -11.67 22.83
N SER A 333 -1.75 -11.35 22.92
CA SER A 333 -2.27 -10.16 23.64
C SER A 333 -1.58 -8.84 23.23
N ASN A 334 -1.18 -8.71 21.95
CA ASN A 334 -0.34 -7.63 21.44
C ASN A 334 -1.01 -6.86 20.27
N THR A 335 -2.33 -6.81 20.25
CA THR A 335 -3.12 -6.24 19.12
C THR A 335 -2.83 -4.77 18.85
N ALA A 336 -2.69 -3.95 19.90
CA ALA A 336 -2.38 -2.52 19.75
C ALA A 336 -1.00 -2.30 19.10
N SER A 337 0.06 -2.93 19.65
CA SER A 337 1.41 -2.79 19.08
C SER A 337 1.50 -3.38 17.67
N TRP A 338 0.80 -4.47 17.38
CA TRP A 338 0.71 -5.03 16.03
C TRP A 338 0.09 -4.03 15.04
N ARG A 339 -1.02 -3.38 15.40
CA ARG A 339 -1.66 -2.37 14.55
C ARG A 339 -0.72 -1.20 14.26
N THR A 340 -0.03 -0.70 15.28
CA THR A 340 0.98 0.37 15.15
C THR A 340 2.14 -0.06 14.27
N GLN A 341 2.73 -1.25 14.52
CA GLN A 341 3.81 -1.80 13.71
C GLN A 341 3.39 -1.99 12.25
N ARG A 342 2.18 -2.50 11.99
CA ARG A 342 1.63 -2.66 10.65
C ARG A 342 1.47 -1.31 9.95
N LEU A 343 0.92 -0.29 10.62
CA LEU A 343 0.83 1.06 10.08
C LEU A 343 2.21 1.63 9.73
N LEU A 344 3.22 1.41 10.57
CA LEU A 344 4.59 1.83 10.30
C LEU A 344 5.17 1.12 9.07
N CYS A 345 4.95 -0.19 8.92
CA CYS A 345 5.31 -0.90 7.70
C CYS A 345 4.53 -0.37 6.48
N VAL A 346 3.27 0.05 6.63
CA VAL A 346 2.51 0.67 5.53
C VAL A 346 3.17 1.98 5.10
N VAL A 347 3.60 2.83 6.04
CA VAL A 347 4.38 4.05 5.73
C VAL A 347 5.65 3.68 4.97
N ALA A 348 6.48 2.79 5.53
CA ALA A 348 7.78 2.45 4.96
C ALA A 348 7.66 1.85 3.55
N VAL A 349 6.80 0.84 3.38
CA VAL A 349 6.65 0.15 2.09
C VAL A 349 6.00 1.07 1.05
N SER A 350 5.04 1.91 1.44
CA SER A 350 4.46 2.90 0.51
C SER A 350 5.50 3.91 0.03
N LEU A 351 6.41 4.35 0.89
CA LEU A 351 7.55 5.17 0.48
C LEU A 351 8.50 4.39 -0.44
N VAL A 352 8.81 3.13 -0.14
CA VAL A 352 9.62 2.28 -1.05
C VAL A 352 8.99 2.24 -2.45
N LEU A 353 7.67 2.08 -2.55
CA LEU A 353 6.95 2.06 -3.83
C LEU A 353 6.90 3.44 -4.50
N THR A 354 6.79 4.53 -3.73
CA THR A 354 6.91 5.90 -4.25
C THR A 354 8.23 6.12 -4.99
N GLY A 355 9.32 5.57 -4.45
CA GLY A 355 10.66 5.67 -5.04
C GLY A 355 10.92 4.76 -6.24
N ARG A 356 9.97 3.90 -6.66
CA ARG A 356 10.16 2.97 -7.79
C ARG A 356 9.62 3.56 -9.08
N ASP A 357 10.52 4.02 -9.94
CA ASP A 357 10.24 4.65 -11.23
C ASP A 357 10.08 3.67 -12.41
N HIS A 358 10.76 2.52 -12.40
CA HIS A 358 10.70 1.55 -13.52
C HIS A 358 9.49 0.61 -13.48
N LEU A 359 8.72 0.64 -12.38
CA LEU A 359 7.66 -0.34 -12.10
C LEU A 359 6.28 0.28 -11.97
N LEU A 360 6.22 1.59 -11.74
CA LEU A 360 5.00 2.30 -11.45
C LEU A 360 4.96 3.59 -12.24
N GLU A 361 3.80 3.87 -12.80
CA GLU A 361 3.52 5.12 -13.46
C GLU A 361 3.61 6.30 -12.47
N PRO A 362 3.90 7.52 -12.95
CA PRO A 362 4.02 8.70 -12.10
C PRO A 362 2.87 8.91 -11.10
N TRP A 363 1.63 8.65 -11.52
CA TRP A 363 0.45 8.81 -10.68
C TRP A 363 0.29 7.68 -9.65
N GLU A 364 0.74 6.46 -9.96
CA GLU A 364 0.72 5.31 -9.04
C GLU A 364 1.72 5.55 -7.90
N ARG A 365 2.90 6.10 -8.22
CA ARG A 365 3.90 6.51 -7.23
C ARG A 365 3.35 7.59 -6.31
N ALA A 366 2.64 8.58 -6.85
CA ALA A 366 1.96 9.60 -6.06
C ALA A 366 0.85 9.00 -5.17
N TRP A 367 0.10 8.01 -5.67
CA TRP A 367 -0.90 7.29 -4.88
C TRP A 367 -0.29 6.62 -3.65
N PHE A 368 0.88 5.97 -3.79
CA PHE A 368 1.60 5.39 -2.65
C PHE A 368 2.15 6.44 -1.70
N PHE A 369 2.63 7.58 -2.19
CA PHE A 369 3.04 8.68 -1.31
C PHE A 369 1.87 9.16 -0.44
N TRP A 370 0.69 9.35 -1.02
CA TRP A 370 -0.50 9.75 -0.27
C TRP A 370 -0.97 8.67 0.71
N LEU A 371 -0.82 7.39 0.36
CA LEU A 371 -1.04 6.29 1.31
C LEU A 371 -0.06 6.37 2.50
N ALA A 372 1.22 6.66 2.24
CA ALA A 372 2.21 6.86 3.30
C ALA A 372 1.85 8.03 4.22
N ALA A 373 1.42 9.17 3.67
CA ALA A 373 0.99 10.33 4.43
C ALA A 373 -0.25 10.05 5.31
N ARG A 374 -1.24 9.32 4.77
CA ARG A 374 -2.43 8.90 5.52
C ARG A 374 -2.07 7.95 6.66
N ALA A 375 -1.21 6.97 6.41
CA ALA A 375 -0.74 6.05 7.44
C ALA A 375 0.10 6.76 8.50
N ALA A 376 0.97 7.70 8.11
CA ALA A 376 1.73 8.54 9.03
C ALA A 376 0.82 9.39 9.91
N THR A 377 -0.26 9.93 9.34
CA THR A 377 -1.26 10.72 10.09
C THR A 377 -1.96 9.89 11.17
N GLN A 378 -2.20 8.60 10.93
CA GLN A 378 -2.76 7.70 11.95
C GLN A 378 -1.76 7.28 13.04
N LEU A 379 -0.45 7.35 12.75
CA LEU A 379 0.60 7.03 13.73
C LEU A 379 0.86 8.18 14.69
N VAL A 380 0.65 9.42 14.26
CA VAL A 380 0.91 10.62 15.05
C VAL A 380 -0.37 11.01 15.79
N PRO A 381 -0.41 11.00 17.13
CA PRO A 381 -1.56 11.51 17.87
C PRO A 381 -1.78 12.98 17.53
N PHE A 382 -3.02 13.36 17.19
CA PHE A 382 -3.36 14.74 16.86
C PHE A 382 -3.13 15.66 18.06
N GLY A 383 -2.15 16.56 17.97
CA GLY A 383 -2.04 17.75 18.80
C GLY A 383 -2.93 18.89 18.28
N PRO A 384 -2.88 20.10 18.89
CA PRO A 384 -3.46 21.28 18.25
C PRO A 384 -2.89 21.41 16.83
N GLY A 385 -3.73 21.86 15.89
CA GLY A 385 -3.45 21.90 14.45
C GLY A 385 -2.14 22.61 14.07
N PRO A 386 -1.80 22.66 12.78
CA PRO A 386 -0.49 23.13 12.31
C PRO A 386 -0.08 24.47 12.94
N GLU A 387 0.95 24.45 13.79
CA GLU A 387 1.66 25.67 14.26
C GLU A 387 2.45 26.33 13.11
N GLU A 388 2.68 25.59 12.02
CA GLU A 388 3.42 25.99 10.83
C GLU A 388 2.55 25.85 9.58
N LYS A 389 2.73 26.70 8.57
CA LYS A 389 1.97 26.61 7.32
C LYS A 389 2.25 25.26 6.62
N PRO A 390 1.22 24.45 6.28
CA PRO A 390 1.42 23.20 5.58
C PRO A 390 2.10 23.41 4.23
N LEU A 391 2.80 22.38 3.74
CA LEU A 391 3.29 22.34 2.37
C LEU A 391 2.12 21.95 1.46
N ASP A 392 1.64 22.90 0.67
CA ASP A 392 0.59 22.65 -0.31
C ASP A 392 1.18 21.90 -1.50
N LEU A 393 0.74 20.66 -1.69
CA LEU A 393 1.23 19.79 -2.76
C LEU A 393 0.14 19.60 -3.82
N PRO A 394 0.50 19.57 -5.12
CA PRO A 394 -0.46 19.27 -6.17
C PRO A 394 -0.97 17.82 -6.03
N ALA A 395 -2.20 17.57 -6.50
CA ALA A 395 -2.73 16.20 -6.56
C ALA A 395 -1.86 15.29 -7.44
N THR A 396 -1.25 15.86 -8.48
CA THR A 396 -0.30 15.21 -9.38
C THR A 396 1.12 15.64 -9.01
N LEU A 397 1.82 14.83 -8.21
CA LEU A 397 3.15 15.14 -7.67
C LEU A 397 4.29 14.99 -8.70
N ILE A 398 4.02 14.31 -9.81
CA ILE A 398 4.97 14.08 -10.89
C ILE A 398 4.26 14.46 -12.21
N PRO A 399 4.77 15.43 -12.98
CA PRO A 399 4.25 15.74 -14.30
C PRO A 399 4.32 14.49 -15.20
N GLN A 400 3.27 14.23 -16.00
CA GLN A 400 3.15 13.02 -16.84
C GLN A 400 4.32 12.82 -17.83
N ASN A 401 5.11 13.86 -18.11
CA ASN A 401 6.23 13.84 -19.04
C ASN A 401 7.61 13.79 -18.38
N THR A 402 7.70 13.66 -17.05
CA THR A 402 8.99 13.60 -16.35
C THR A 402 9.45 12.15 -16.22
N VAL A 403 10.31 11.70 -17.13
CA VAL A 403 11.06 10.45 -16.95
C VAL A 403 12.22 10.74 -15.98
N ILE A 404 12.01 10.47 -14.70
CA ILE A 404 13.10 10.43 -13.73
C ILE A 404 13.67 9.01 -13.79
N HIS A 405 14.77 8.81 -14.52
CA HIS A 405 15.56 7.57 -14.46
C HIS A 405 16.32 7.53 -13.12
N LEU A 406 15.80 6.77 -12.17
CA LEU A 406 16.41 6.40 -10.91
C LEU A 406 17.12 5.07 -11.14
N ASP A 407 18.37 5.11 -11.58
CA ASP A 407 19.23 3.92 -11.52
C ASP A 407 19.34 3.50 -10.04
N ASP A 408 19.14 2.21 -9.74
CA ASP A 408 19.37 1.62 -8.41
C ASP A 408 20.90 1.53 -8.18
N HIS A 409 21.57 2.68 -8.14
CA HIS A 409 23.00 2.80 -7.89
C HIS A 409 23.30 2.53 -6.42
N ARG A 410 23.26 1.25 -6.03
CA ARG A 410 24.00 0.78 -4.87
C ARG A 410 25.45 0.56 -5.29
N GLY A 411 26.27 1.61 -5.20
CA GLY A 411 27.71 1.50 -5.48
C GLY A 411 28.47 2.82 -5.61
N ARG A 412 28.74 3.46 -4.46
CA ARG A 412 29.87 4.35 -4.11
C ARG A 412 30.21 5.62 -4.93
N GLU A 413 30.63 6.61 -4.16
CA GLU A 413 31.29 7.87 -4.48
C GLU A 413 32.16 7.86 -5.73
N THR A 414 31.88 8.80 -6.65
CA THR A 414 32.90 9.39 -7.52
C THR A 414 32.75 10.90 -7.47
N THR A 415 33.82 11.54 -7.02
CA THR A 415 34.04 12.99 -7.07
C THR A 415 34.14 13.44 -8.53
N GLY A 416 33.21 14.27 -8.97
CA GLY A 416 33.20 14.82 -10.33
C GLY A 416 32.34 16.07 -10.41
N SER A 417 32.99 17.19 -10.68
CA SER A 417 32.42 18.55 -10.72
C SER A 417 31.69 18.85 -12.05
N VAL A 418 30.84 19.89 -12.02
CA VAL A 418 30.31 20.67 -13.18
C VAL A 418 29.07 20.04 -13.86
N ARG A 419 27.95 20.72 -14.23
CA ARG A 419 27.59 22.12 -14.54
C ARG A 419 26.07 22.31 -14.37
N SER A 420 25.65 23.53 -14.03
CA SER A 420 24.26 24.00 -14.02
C SER A 420 23.62 23.92 -15.42
N VAL A 421 22.35 23.50 -15.49
CA VAL A 421 21.50 23.63 -16.69
C VAL A 421 20.31 24.51 -16.30
N GLU A 422 20.17 25.63 -16.99
CA GLU A 422 19.07 26.59 -16.87
C GLU A 422 17.75 26.01 -17.41
N LEU A 423 16.63 26.39 -16.78
CA LEU A 423 15.27 26.10 -17.22
C LEU A 423 14.83 27.09 -18.32
N PRO A 424 14.14 26.64 -19.38
CA PRO A 424 13.46 27.56 -20.29
C PRO A 424 12.12 28.01 -19.71
N SER A 425 11.97 29.33 -19.61
CA SER A 425 10.72 30.03 -19.36
C SER A 425 9.79 29.93 -20.58
N VAL A 426 8.49 29.75 -20.37
CA VAL A 426 7.47 30.05 -21.38
C VAL A 426 6.28 30.78 -20.74
N VAL A 427 6.15 32.04 -21.15
CA VAL A 427 5.01 32.95 -21.12
C VAL A 427 3.81 32.26 -21.78
N GLY A 428 2.64 32.14 -21.14
CA GLY A 428 1.60 33.16 -21.06
C GLY A 428 0.74 33.19 -22.34
N VAL A 429 -0.58 33.01 -22.19
CA VAL A 429 -1.67 33.77 -22.85
C VAL A 429 -3.02 33.20 -22.42
N VAL A 430 -3.89 34.14 -22.07
CA VAL A 430 -5.29 34.06 -21.65
C VAL A 430 -6.18 34.01 -22.90
N ASP A 431 -7.32 33.33 -22.85
CA ASP A 431 -8.58 33.93 -23.30
C ASP A 431 -9.81 33.16 -22.80
N GLU A 432 -10.72 33.95 -22.22
CA GLU A 432 -12.09 33.62 -21.81
C GLU A 432 -13.06 33.72 -23.00
N VAL A 433 -14.35 33.49 -22.69
CA VAL A 433 -15.61 33.73 -23.43
C VAL A 433 -16.24 32.40 -23.88
N GLY A 434 -17.49 32.04 -23.55
CA GLY A 434 -18.59 32.72 -22.88
C GLY A 434 -19.89 31.97 -23.19
N ALA A 435 -20.82 31.97 -22.22
CA ALA A 435 -22.28 31.78 -22.28
C ALA A 435 -22.92 30.78 -23.29
N GLU A 436 -23.77 29.88 -22.78
CA GLU A 436 -25.23 30.05 -22.93
C GLU A 436 -26.06 28.99 -22.17
N THR A 437 -27.21 29.49 -21.70
CA THR A 437 -28.20 28.92 -20.78
C THR A 437 -29.30 28.20 -21.56
N GLN A 438 -29.79 27.05 -21.09
CA GLN A 438 -31.16 26.60 -21.41
C GLN A 438 -31.83 25.88 -20.22
N SER A 439 -33.01 26.39 -19.87
CA SER A 439 -33.92 25.94 -18.82
C SER A 439 -34.84 24.80 -19.31
N ALA A 440 -35.23 23.90 -18.39
CA ALA A 440 -36.49 23.15 -18.44
C ALA A 440 -36.86 22.74 -16.99
N SER A 441 -37.83 23.41 -16.37
CA SER A 441 -39.25 23.03 -16.24
C SER A 441 -39.52 21.98 -15.17
N ALA A 442 -40.08 22.46 -14.05
CA ALA A 442 -40.52 21.71 -12.89
C ALA A 442 -41.76 20.86 -13.17
N ALA A 443 -41.81 19.67 -12.56
CA ALA A 443 -43.02 18.89 -12.36
C ALA A 443 -43.30 18.82 -10.85
N THR A 444 -44.39 19.46 -10.45
CA THR A 444 -44.94 19.54 -9.10
C THR A 444 -45.55 18.20 -8.70
N ALA A 445 -45.07 17.59 -7.61
CA ALA A 445 -45.74 16.48 -6.94
C ALA A 445 -46.12 16.90 -5.51
N THR A 446 -47.43 16.89 -5.28
CA THR A 446 -48.15 17.22 -4.05
C THR A 446 -47.70 16.38 -2.85
N VAL A 447 -47.27 17.04 -1.77
CA VAL A 447 -46.94 16.43 -0.47
C VAL A 447 -48.24 16.19 0.32
N PRO A 448 -48.45 15.03 0.96
CA PRO A 448 -49.58 14.82 1.87
C PRO A 448 -49.34 15.53 3.21
N ASN A 449 -50.32 16.33 3.64
CA ASN A 449 -50.44 16.88 4.99
C ASN A 449 -50.52 15.76 6.03
N SER A 450 -49.46 15.56 6.82
CA SER A 450 -49.45 14.90 8.14
C SER A 450 -48.00 14.96 8.66
N VAL A 451 -47.60 15.46 9.84
CA VAL A 451 -48.26 15.85 11.09
C VAL A 451 -47.36 16.95 11.68
N VAL A 452 -47.86 18.18 11.80
CA VAL A 452 -47.24 19.18 12.68
C VAL A 452 -47.61 18.75 14.10
N ARG A 453 -46.68 18.11 14.81
CA ARG A 453 -46.77 18.00 16.26
C ARG A 453 -46.45 19.38 16.82
N GLU A 454 -47.45 20.04 17.40
CA GLU A 454 -47.26 21.26 18.18
C GLU A 454 -46.19 21.00 19.23
N THR A 455 -45.11 21.79 19.17
CA THR A 455 -44.07 21.87 20.18
C THR A 455 -44.71 22.25 21.51
N THR A 456 -44.53 21.41 22.53
CA THR A 456 -44.84 21.76 23.92
C THR A 456 -44.10 23.04 24.29
N ALA A 457 -44.82 24.03 24.80
CA ALA A 457 -44.26 25.30 25.23
C ALA A 457 -43.24 25.06 26.36
N GLY A 458 -41.95 25.12 26.05
CA GLY A 458 -40.88 24.98 27.04
C GLY A 458 -39.49 24.66 26.48
N ASP A 459 -39.39 23.95 25.35
CA ASP A 459 -38.09 23.46 24.85
C ASP A 459 -37.37 24.51 23.99
N SER A 460 -36.07 24.70 24.22
CA SER A 460 -35.24 25.58 23.40
C SER A 460 -35.17 25.05 21.95
N PRO A 461 -35.00 25.92 20.93
CA PRO A 461 -34.89 25.49 19.52
C PRO A 461 -33.81 24.43 19.28
N TRP A 462 -32.76 24.44 20.11
CA TRP A 462 -31.70 23.44 20.12
C TRP A 462 -32.17 22.07 20.64
N GLU A 463 -32.89 22.02 21.76
CA GLU A 463 -33.46 20.78 22.30
C GLU A 463 -34.52 20.18 21.37
N ALA A 464 -35.32 21.05 20.72
CA ALA A 464 -36.28 20.62 19.71
C ALA A 464 -35.59 19.98 18.49
N PHE A 465 -34.46 20.53 18.04
CA PHE A 465 -33.66 19.95 16.96
C PHE A 465 -33.05 18.60 17.37
N LEU A 466 -32.44 18.49 18.56
CA LEU A 466 -31.85 17.24 19.03
C LEU A 466 -32.89 16.13 19.23
N SER A 467 -34.07 16.46 19.76
CA SER A 467 -35.18 15.51 19.92
C SER A 467 -35.64 14.94 18.57
N GLU A 468 -35.69 15.76 17.54
CA GLU A 468 -36.04 15.32 16.19
C GLU A 468 -34.91 14.55 15.52
N LEU A 469 -33.66 14.99 15.69
CA LEU A 469 -32.48 14.26 15.23
C LEU A 469 -32.44 12.86 15.86
N HIS A 470 -32.86 12.69 17.12
CA HIS A 470 -32.98 11.39 17.76
C HIS A 470 -34.05 10.49 17.13
N THR A 471 -35.14 11.04 16.62
CA THR A 471 -36.32 10.25 16.21
C THR A 471 -36.46 10.09 14.69
N VAL A 472 -35.80 10.94 13.91
CA VAL A 472 -35.88 10.93 12.45
C VAL A 472 -35.27 9.65 11.85
N ARG A 473 -35.96 9.10 10.85
CA ARG A 473 -35.54 7.93 10.08
C ARG A 473 -35.16 8.35 8.66
N LEU A 474 -33.87 8.28 8.34
CA LEU A 474 -33.29 8.64 7.03
C LEU A 474 -33.05 7.41 6.12
N ASP A 475 -33.86 6.36 6.29
CA ASP A 475 -33.78 5.08 5.58
C ASP A 475 -35.06 4.74 4.79
N ALA A 476 -35.87 5.74 4.46
CA ALA A 476 -37.10 5.53 3.68
C ALA A 476 -36.79 5.08 2.24
N PRO A 477 -37.61 4.16 1.67
CA PRO A 477 -37.39 3.66 0.31
C PRO A 477 -37.73 4.71 -0.78
N ASP A 478 -38.57 5.68 -0.43
CA ASP A 478 -39.05 6.75 -1.30
C ASP A 478 -38.17 8.01 -1.19
N ALA A 479 -37.66 8.49 -2.34
CA ALA A 479 -36.76 9.63 -2.40
C ALA A 479 -37.44 10.97 -2.06
N ALA A 480 -38.72 11.13 -2.37
CA ALA A 480 -39.49 12.32 -2.01
C ALA A 480 -39.76 12.39 -0.50
N VAL A 481 -39.99 11.23 0.14
CA VAL A 481 -40.12 11.14 1.61
C VAL A 481 -38.79 11.43 2.30
N LEU A 482 -37.67 10.93 1.76
CA LEU A 482 -36.33 11.27 2.24
C LEU A 482 -36.06 12.77 2.10
N ALA A 483 -36.35 13.34 0.93
CA ALA A 483 -36.22 14.77 0.67
C ALA A 483 -37.01 15.62 1.68
N ALA A 484 -38.29 15.32 1.89
CA ALA A 484 -39.11 16.08 2.84
C ALA A 484 -38.59 16.02 4.29
N ARG A 485 -38.08 14.86 4.73
CA ARG A 485 -37.51 14.68 6.07
C ARG A 485 -36.19 15.42 6.24
N THR A 486 -35.32 15.33 5.24
CA THR A 486 -34.01 15.99 5.23
C THR A 486 -34.16 17.51 5.16
N GLU A 487 -35.10 18.03 4.38
CA GLU A 487 -35.41 19.47 4.34
C GLU A 487 -35.99 19.99 5.67
N THR A 488 -36.85 19.20 6.32
CA THR A 488 -37.39 19.54 7.65
C THR A 488 -36.28 19.64 8.70
N LEU A 489 -35.32 18.70 8.68
CA LEU A 489 -34.15 18.74 9.56
C LEU A 489 -33.24 19.94 9.26
N ARG A 490 -33.03 20.27 7.98
CA ARG A 490 -32.23 21.43 7.56
C ARG A 490 -32.80 22.74 8.12
N LEU A 491 -34.10 22.97 7.93
CA LEU A 491 -34.79 24.18 8.41
C LEU A 491 -34.74 24.30 9.94
N ARG A 492 -34.82 23.19 10.67
CA ARG A 492 -34.74 23.18 12.14
C ARG A 492 -33.31 23.37 12.65
N LEU A 493 -32.32 22.81 11.96
CA LEU A 493 -30.91 23.08 12.23
C LEU A 493 -30.60 24.57 12.06
N GLU A 494 -31.05 25.18 10.96
CA GLU A 494 -30.86 26.62 10.72
C GLU A 494 -31.52 27.47 11.80
N ARG A 495 -32.74 27.12 12.19
CA ARG A 495 -33.44 27.81 13.28
C ARG A 495 -32.69 27.67 14.61
N ALA A 496 -32.20 26.48 14.94
CA ALA A 496 -31.46 26.23 16.16
C ALA A 496 -30.12 27.00 16.20
N LEU A 497 -29.40 27.03 15.08
CA LEU A 497 -28.16 27.80 14.92
C LEU A 497 -28.42 29.31 14.99
N SER A 498 -29.52 29.82 14.41
CA SER A 498 -29.86 31.24 14.46
C SER A 498 -30.15 31.75 15.88
N THR A 499 -30.60 30.88 16.78
CA THR A 499 -30.86 31.22 18.19
C THR A 499 -29.63 31.14 19.10
N LEU A 500 -28.51 30.58 18.61
CA LEU A 500 -27.27 30.48 19.38
C LEU A 500 -26.38 31.73 19.28
N GLY A 501 -26.65 32.65 18.35
CA GLY A 501 -25.90 33.91 18.15
C GLY A 501 -24.45 33.69 17.68
N ASP A 502 -23.86 34.69 17.01
CA ASP A 502 -22.46 34.67 16.50
C ASP A 502 -21.38 34.69 17.63
N GLY A 503 -21.73 34.31 18.85
CA GLY A 503 -20.88 34.37 20.03
C GLY A 503 -20.90 33.06 20.81
N THR A 504 -19.94 32.18 20.49
CA THR A 504 -19.48 31.01 21.27
C THR A 504 -20.50 29.90 21.58
N PRO A 505 -20.32 28.67 21.05
CA PRO A 505 -20.63 27.49 21.85
C PRO A 505 -19.66 27.51 23.04
N GLY A 506 -20.23 27.56 24.24
CA GLY A 506 -19.51 27.78 25.50
C GLY A 506 -18.21 26.99 25.64
N GLY A 507 -17.21 27.67 26.19
CA GLY A 507 -15.95 27.06 26.60
C GLY A 507 -16.18 25.91 27.58
N GLY A 508 -16.07 24.69 27.06
CA GLY A 508 -16.07 23.45 27.83
C GLY A 508 -15.58 22.31 26.96
N SER A 509 -14.33 21.89 27.19
CA SER A 509 -13.62 20.72 26.60
C SER A 509 -13.73 20.51 25.08
N GLY A 510 -12.98 19.54 24.53
CA GLY A 510 -12.84 19.34 23.08
C GLY A 510 -14.13 19.00 22.32
N SER A 511 -15.20 18.61 23.02
CA SER A 511 -16.46 18.16 22.42
C SER A 511 -17.27 19.28 21.76
N GLY A 512 -17.19 20.52 22.25
CA GLY A 512 -17.97 21.65 21.71
C GLY A 512 -17.55 22.09 20.30
N ARG A 513 -16.26 22.01 19.96
CA ARG A 513 -15.75 22.34 18.61
C ARG A 513 -16.05 21.24 17.60
N GLU A 514 -15.96 19.98 18.03
CA GLU A 514 -16.26 18.82 17.21
C GLU A 514 -17.75 18.75 16.85
N ALA A 515 -18.62 19.03 17.83
CA ALA A 515 -20.05 19.16 17.58
C ALA A 515 -20.36 20.30 16.58
N ALA A 516 -19.72 21.46 16.71
CA ALA A 516 -19.91 22.58 15.77
C ALA A 516 -19.45 22.25 14.34
N HIS A 517 -18.34 21.52 14.19
CA HIS A 517 -17.85 21.06 12.88
C HIS A 517 -18.82 20.06 12.23
N LEU A 518 -19.27 19.06 12.99
CA LEU A 518 -20.21 18.04 12.51
C LEU A 518 -21.58 18.62 12.15
N LEU A 519 -22.04 19.65 12.87
CA LEU A 519 -23.26 20.37 12.53
C LEU A 519 -23.09 21.21 11.25
N GLY A 520 -21.91 21.79 11.04
CA GLY A 520 -21.56 22.46 9.79
C GLY A 520 -21.53 21.48 8.61
N GLU A 521 -20.94 20.31 8.79
CA GLU A 521 -20.91 19.23 7.78
C GLU A 521 -22.32 18.72 7.48
N LEU A 522 -23.16 18.51 8.50
CA LEU A 522 -24.55 18.10 8.34
C LEU A 522 -25.37 19.12 7.53
N ARG A 523 -25.14 20.42 7.77
CA ARG A 523 -25.77 21.49 7.00
C ARG A 523 -25.34 21.44 5.53
N THR A 524 -24.04 21.34 5.26
CA THR A 524 -23.51 21.25 3.88
C THR A 524 -24.04 20.01 3.16
N THR A 525 -24.08 18.85 3.82
CA THR A 525 -24.66 17.61 3.26
C THR A 525 -26.13 17.80 2.86
N PHE A 526 -26.91 18.54 3.65
CA PHE A 526 -28.29 18.86 3.30
C PHE A 526 -28.39 19.86 2.14
N GLU A 527 -27.56 20.90 2.12
CA GLU A 527 -27.54 21.88 1.03
C GLU A 527 -27.19 21.22 -0.31
N GLU A 528 -26.18 20.34 -0.36
CA GLU A 528 -25.78 19.58 -1.56
C GLU A 528 -26.88 18.63 -2.04
N ALA A 529 -27.64 18.02 -1.13
CA ALA A 529 -28.75 17.14 -1.47
C ALA A 529 -29.88 17.86 -2.23
N PHE A 530 -30.04 19.17 -2.02
CA PHE A 530 -31.13 19.98 -2.54
C PHE A 530 -30.71 21.07 -3.52
N GLN A 531 -29.47 21.05 -4.01
CA GLN A 531 -29.07 21.90 -5.12
C GLN A 531 -29.93 21.60 -6.35
N ALA A 532 -30.23 22.64 -7.13
CA ALA A 532 -31.01 22.50 -8.35
C ALA A 532 -30.27 21.54 -9.32
N GLY A 533 -30.89 20.40 -9.62
CA GLY A 533 -30.31 19.35 -10.47
C GLY A 533 -29.85 18.08 -9.72
N SER A 534 -29.97 18.01 -8.39
CA SER A 534 -29.65 16.80 -7.64
C SER A 534 -30.55 15.62 -8.04
N THR A 535 -29.93 14.45 -8.26
CA THR A 535 -30.62 13.22 -8.64
C THR A 535 -31.11 12.43 -7.42
N ASP A 536 -32.03 11.48 -7.62
CA ASP A 536 -32.45 10.53 -6.58
C ASP A 536 -31.27 9.79 -5.92
N THR A 537 -30.18 9.61 -6.65
CA THR A 537 -28.96 8.97 -6.15
C THR A 537 -28.21 9.88 -5.18
N ASP A 538 -28.16 11.18 -5.48
CA ASP A 538 -27.50 12.20 -4.65
C ASP A 538 -28.27 12.43 -3.35
N VAL A 539 -29.61 12.51 -3.44
CA VAL A 539 -30.49 12.59 -2.25
C VAL A 539 -30.27 11.37 -1.35
N ARG A 540 -30.23 10.15 -1.90
CA ARG A 540 -29.97 8.93 -1.11
C ARG A 540 -28.55 8.89 -0.54
N ALA A 541 -27.55 9.44 -1.24
CA ALA A 541 -26.18 9.52 -0.74
C ALA A 541 -26.09 10.50 0.43
N ALA A 542 -26.69 11.68 0.30
CA ALA A 542 -26.78 12.67 1.37
C ALA A 542 -27.54 12.13 2.59
N CYS A 543 -28.65 11.41 2.42
CA CYS A 543 -29.35 10.79 3.55
C CYS A 543 -28.48 9.75 4.29
N ARG A 544 -27.64 8.97 3.57
CA ARG A 544 -26.71 8.02 4.21
C ARG A 544 -25.60 8.75 4.97
N HIS A 545 -25.04 9.81 4.41
CA HIS A 545 -24.02 10.62 5.08
C HIS A 545 -24.61 11.35 6.30
N ALA A 546 -25.80 11.94 6.18
CA ALA A 546 -26.54 12.53 7.28
C ALA A 546 -26.85 11.52 8.40
N GLN A 547 -27.11 10.26 8.08
CA GLN A 547 -27.31 9.19 9.08
C GLN A 547 -26.01 8.87 9.86
N LEU A 548 -24.84 8.94 9.20
CA LEU A 548 -23.53 8.79 9.85
C LEU A 548 -23.23 9.97 10.77
N LEU A 549 -23.41 11.21 10.27
CA LEU A 549 -23.23 12.43 11.04
C LEU A 549 -24.19 12.49 12.24
N ARG A 550 -25.44 12.08 12.06
CA ARG A 550 -26.43 11.89 13.14
C ARG A 550 -25.88 10.98 14.24
N THR A 551 -25.26 9.85 13.88
CA THR A 551 -24.73 8.91 14.86
C THR A 551 -23.60 9.53 15.69
N TRP A 552 -22.74 10.32 15.06
CA TRP A 552 -21.65 11.01 15.74
C TRP A 552 -22.11 12.20 16.59
N ILE A 553 -23.03 13.02 16.09
CA ILE A 553 -23.60 14.16 16.83
C ILE A 553 -24.33 13.68 18.09
N LEU A 554 -25.12 12.61 17.99
CA LEU A 554 -25.83 12.04 19.15
C LEU A 554 -24.87 11.39 20.15
N GLY A 555 -23.76 10.80 19.70
CA GLY A 555 -22.73 10.23 20.58
C GLY A 555 -21.88 11.27 21.32
N LEU A 556 -21.86 12.52 20.85
CA LEU A 556 -21.21 13.65 21.52
C LEU A 556 -22.16 14.43 22.44
N SER A 557 -23.47 14.22 22.30
CA SER A 557 -24.52 14.92 23.05
C SER A 557 -25.10 14.09 24.21
N SER A 558 -24.71 12.81 24.31
CA SER A 558 -24.98 11.89 25.43
C SER A 558 -23.86 11.89 26.45
#